data_AF-A0A955DWQ0-F1
#
_entry.id   AF-A0A955DWQ0-F1
#
_cell.length_a   1.000
_cell.length_b   1.000
_cell.length_c   1.000
_cell.angle_alpha   90.00
_cell.angle_beta   90.00
_cell.angle_gamma   90.00
#
_symmetry.space_group_name_H-M   'P 1'
#
loop_
_entity.id
_entity.type
_entity.pdbx_description
1 polymer ?
#
loop_
_entity_poly.entity_id
_entity_poly.type
_entity_poly.pdbx_seq_one_letter_code
_entity_poly.pdbx_strand_id
1 'polypeptide(L)'
;EQIEMSDLRHLMATGRRLNGENLLAVTRDSGSGTRNAFANGICLDPSFCVGENIGARTVSSSNDRLGPNFQPSNKGGSSRVDSTVVNHRLAIGHTGAERGESNGWLIGNRAEILAVRSDLKGGTTFVRPTLDAVLDGGPDGYNITGPAAISTIGDPRSDSAAVGGWGWDSSEIGPYPGPVQPPRNPNVSAYLNNITRSTAAFVALPGSDDTLFTPGEFLATQYLLVAAADFVPETNPDAGEDCIPLVPNPDFNQALQDFIRNESGNVLGLPEFASYDTSHAGLVPARTDGVGAYTDNGPDGFYRDQAGNLHAYGSALNMRNRIAGDFDGDGARTSADADDMVAAWRDRNGGPAFQSGTDVIIEVIGDFTGDGNFMADDVRYWADGLHMSGSGSLDRAAGFLAVDDAFGGNFFGTTLANGTYDHGDSVADVSNPDAVNARGWNPIGADMVVDDHDIDWVCSNFGDWNDLGDAVAIDLSCDMNGDLVVDTADVDVVLAILETTYGDVNLDGMVDATDEAIVLANQGMTDAGWADGDTDCDGDVDEDDLSVFCQADLNGDTVLDIFDVLGFLGLFDAGDAAADWNGDTVLDIFDVLEFLGDFDAGC
;
A
#
# COMPACT_ATOMS: atom_id res chain seq x y z
N GLU A 1 -7.07 8.19 -13.83
CA GLU A 1 -7.67 7.65 -12.59
C GLU A 1 -7.85 8.74 -11.55
N GLN A 2 -8.79 8.53 -10.64
CA GLN A 2 -9.22 9.45 -9.60
C GLN A 2 -9.07 8.76 -8.24
N ILE A 3 -8.65 9.49 -7.20
CA ILE A 3 -8.47 8.93 -5.85
C ILE A 3 -8.88 9.93 -4.77
N GLU A 4 -9.46 9.45 -3.69
CA GLU A 4 -9.71 10.24 -2.49
C GLU A 4 -8.39 10.55 -1.78
N MET A 5 -8.31 11.68 -1.08
CA MET A 5 -7.13 11.98 -0.26
C MET A 5 -7.04 11.02 0.93
N SER A 6 -8.18 10.59 1.49
CA SER A 6 -8.24 9.54 2.53
C SER A 6 -7.67 8.20 2.05
N ASP A 7 -8.05 7.75 0.86
CA ASP A 7 -7.56 6.51 0.25
C ASP A 7 -6.07 6.62 -0.14
N LEU A 8 -5.64 7.76 -0.71
CA LEU A 8 -4.24 8.01 -0.99
C LEU A 8 -3.38 8.07 0.29
N ARG A 9 -3.92 8.63 1.38
CA ARG A 9 -3.30 8.62 2.71
C ARG A 9 -3.15 7.20 3.22
N HIS A 10 -4.21 6.40 3.12
CA HIS A 10 -4.22 5.01 3.54
C HIS A 10 -3.18 4.19 2.75
N LEU A 11 -3.20 4.26 1.41
CA LEU A 11 -2.22 3.62 0.52
C LEU A 11 -0.77 3.96 0.88
N MET A 12 -0.49 5.23 1.16
CA MET A 12 0.87 5.67 1.47
C MET A 12 1.32 5.31 2.90
N ALA A 13 0.38 4.97 3.77
CA ALA A 13 0.63 4.53 5.13
C ALA A 13 0.81 3.00 5.23
N THR A 14 0.00 2.25 4.49
CA THR A 14 -0.09 0.80 4.63
C THR A 14 0.48 0.02 3.46
N GLY A 15 0.62 0.62 2.26
CA GLY A 15 0.97 -0.09 1.02
C GLY A 15 -0.24 -0.62 0.24
N ARG A 16 -1.44 -0.62 0.83
CA ARG A 16 -2.69 -1.06 0.17
C ARG A 16 -3.77 0.00 0.25
N ARG A 17 -4.75 -0.02 -0.64
CA ARG A 17 -5.87 0.94 -0.64
C ARG A 17 -6.88 0.63 0.47
N LEU A 18 -7.78 1.57 0.75
CA LEU A 18 -8.87 1.38 1.73
C LEU A 18 -9.75 0.17 1.42
N ASN A 19 -9.93 -0.15 0.14
CA ASN A 19 -10.69 -1.32 -0.30
C ASN A 19 -9.85 -2.60 -0.34
N GLY A 20 -8.64 -2.59 0.22
CA GLY A 20 -7.71 -3.73 0.27
C GLY A 20 -6.84 -3.92 -0.97
N GLU A 21 -7.13 -3.22 -2.08
CA GLU A 21 -6.39 -3.38 -3.34
C GLU A 21 -4.88 -3.10 -3.15
N ASN A 22 -4.06 -4.08 -3.52
CA ASN A 22 -2.60 -4.05 -3.42
C ASN A 22 -2.03 -3.39 -4.68
N LEU A 23 -1.74 -2.10 -4.58
CA LEU A 23 -1.01 -1.34 -5.59
C LEU A 23 0.41 -1.08 -5.08
N LEU A 24 1.32 -0.73 -5.98
CA LEU A 24 2.70 -0.51 -5.58
C LEU A 24 2.94 0.93 -5.11
N ALA A 25 2.86 1.19 -3.80
CA ALA A 25 3.03 2.51 -3.19
C ALA A 25 4.51 2.92 -3.06
N VAL A 26 5.02 3.61 -4.08
CA VAL A 26 6.43 4.01 -4.21
C VAL A 26 6.76 5.26 -3.39
N THR A 27 7.60 5.11 -2.37
CA THR A 27 8.03 6.21 -1.50
C THR A 27 9.47 6.66 -1.71
N ARG A 28 9.73 7.94 -1.38
CA ARG A 28 11.10 8.44 -1.18
C ARG A 28 11.64 8.03 0.20
N ASP A 29 12.96 8.00 0.29
CA ASP A 29 13.69 7.75 1.53
C ASP A 29 13.31 8.71 2.68
N SER A 30 13.42 8.22 3.92
CA SER A 30 13.25 9.04 5.12
C SER A 30 14.21 10.23 5.12
N GLY A 31 13.71 11.42 5.49
CA GLY A 31 14.43 12.69 5.42
C GLY A 31 14.32 13.42 4.07
N SER A 32 13.63 12.84 3.08
CA SER A 32 13.31 13.53 1.83
C SER A 32 12.32 14.66 2.04
N GLY A 33 12.70 15.89 1.67
CA GLY A 33 11.77 17.04 1.69
C GLY A 33 10.54 16.84 0.81
N THR A 34 10.68 16.14 -0.32
CA THR A 34 9.53 15.82 -1.20
C THR A 34 8.56 14.84 -0.55
N ARG A 35 9.06 13.84 0.20
CA ARG A 35 8.19 12.92 0.98
C ARG A 35 7.44 13.69 2.05
N ASN A 36 8.15 14.52 2.81
CA ASN A 36 7.53 15.27 3.90
C ASN A 36 6.46 16.24 3.37
N ALA A 37 6.74 16.93 2.27
CA ALA A 37 5.77 17.79 1.60
C ALA A 37 4.53 17.00 1.14
N PHE A 38 4.73 15.86 0.49
CA PHE A 38 3.65 15.01 0.00
C PHE A 38 2.80 14.45 1.16
N ALA A 39 3.44 13.84 2.16
CA ALA A 39 2.79 13.24 3.32
C ALA A 39 1.94 14.28 4.09
N ASN A 40 2.54 15.43 4.44
CA ASN A 40 1.80 16.52 5.07
C ASN A 40 0.64 17.02 4.17
N GLY A 41 0.84 17.05 2.86
CA GLY A 41 -0.16 17.45 1.88
C GLY A 41 -1.41 16.55 1.87
N ILE A 42 -1.24 15.26 2.15
CA ILE A 42 -2.31 14.26 2.26
C ILE A 42 -2.74 13.98 3.71
N CYS A 43 -2.38 14.86 4.66
CA CYS A 43 -2.72 14.71 6.08
C CYS A 43 -2.15 13.43 6.72
N LEU A 44 -0.91 13.06 6.34
CA LEU A 44 -0.16 11.94 6.90
C LEU A 44 1.11 12.44 7.59
N ASP A 45 1.37 11.98 8.81
CA ASP A 45 2.67 12.21 9.43
C ASP A 45 3.76 11.54 8.57
N PRO A 46 4.81 12.28 8.15
CA PRO A 46 5.89 11.72 7.34
C PRO A 46 6.54 10.45 7.92
N SER A 47 6.51 10.19 9.23
CA SER A 47 7.01 8.94 9.83
C SER A 47 6.22 7.72 9.39
N PHE A 48 4.94 7.87 9.10
CA PHE A 48 4.05 6.80 8.63
C PHE A 48 3.95 6.72 7.11
N CYS A 49 4.50 7.67 6.34
CA CYS A 49 4.52 7.61 4.87
C CYS A 49 5.54 6.57 4.34
N VAL A 50 5.28 5.29 4.57
CA VAL A 50 6.20 4.18 4.28
C VAL A 50 5.89 3.44 2.97
N GLY A 51 4.65 3.49 2.49
CA GLY A 51 4.15 2.70 1.36
C GLY A 51 4.48 1.22 1.57
N GLU A 52 5.02 0.56 0.55
CA GLU A 52 5.48 -0.85 0.63
C GLU A 52 6.48 -1.17 1.76
N ASN A 53 7.18 -0.16 2.30
CA ASN A 53 8.14 -0.28 3.40
C ASN A 53 9.27 -1.35 3.27
N ILE A 54 9.57 -1.84 2.06
CA ILE A 54 10.62 -2.85 1.87
C ILE A 54 12.02 -2.27 1.72
N GLY A 55 12.97 -2.93 2.39
CA GLY A 55 14.40 -2.81 2.15
C GLY A 55 15.03 -1.48 2.57
N ALA A 56 16.34 -1.35 2.39
CA ALA A 56 17.08 -0.14 2.74
C ALA A 56 16.90 0.98 1.69
N ARG A 57 17.37 2.18 2.01
CA ARG A 57 17.45 3.28 1.04
C ARG A 57 18.17 2.84 -0.25
N THR A 58 17.51 3.00 -1.40
CA THR A 58 18.08 2.66 -2.70
C THR A 58 18.81 3.86 -3.31
N VAL A 59 20.00 3.59 -3.86
CA VAL A 59 20.85 4.58 -4.55
C VAL A 59 21.32 4.11 -5.93
N SER A 60 20.95 2.91 -6.34
CA SER A 60 21.27 2.33 -7.65
C SER A 60 20.04 2.36 -8.56
N SER A 61 20.25 2.60 -9.86
CA SER A 61 19.17 2.48 -10.85
C SER A 61 18.76 1.03 -11.12
N SER A 62 19.55 0.04 -10.66
CA SER A 62 19.17 -1.38 -10.75
C SER A 62 17.94 -1.71 -9.91
N ASN A 63 17.67 -0.93 -8.85
CA ASN A 63 16.49 -1.12 -7.99
C ASN A 63 15.23 -0.48 -8.59
N ASP A 64 15.36 0.34 -9.63
CA ASP A 64 14.25 1.07 -10.25
C ASP A 64 13.72 0.35 -11.51
N ARG A 65 14.45 -0.66 -11.98
CA ARG A 65 14.12 -1.49 -13.14
C ARG A 65 13.53 -2.80 -12.65
N LEU A 66 12.57 -3.32 -13.39
CA LEU A 66 12.05 -4.66 -13.12
C LEU A 66 13.19 -5.68 -13.24
N GLY A 67 13.19 -6.71 -12.41
CA GLY A 67 14.31 -7.64 -12.32
C GLY A 67 14.58 -8.12 -10.89
N PRO A 68 15.56 -9.02 -10.71
CA PRO A 68 15.87 -9.63 -9.40
C PRO A 68 16.31 -8.66 -8.29
N ASN A 69 16.61 -7.39 -8.62
CA ASN A 69 17.00 -6.37 -7.64
C ASN A 69 15.93 -5.29 -7.45
N PHE A 70 14.75 -5.46 -8.06
CA PHE A 70 13.67 -4.51 -7.96
C PHE A 70 13.31 -4.26 -6.49
N GLN A 71 13.18 -2.99 -6.14
CA GLN A 71 12.74 -2.60 -4.81
C GLN A 71 11.91 -1.33 -4.98
N PRO A 72 10.62 -1.34 -4.61
CA PRO A 72 9.66 -0.29 -4.96
C PRO A 72 9.87 1.02 -4.23
N SER A 73 10.29 0.97 -2.96
CA SER A 73 10.22 2.08 -2.02
C SER A 73 11.58 2.44 -1.45
N ASN A 74 11.61 3.40 -0.54
CA ASN A 74 12.85 3.94 0.04
C ASN A 74 13.79 4.54 -1.03
N LYS A 75 13.22 5.18 -2.05
CA LYS A 75 13.96 5.76 -3.18
C LYS A 75 14.81 6.95 -2.77
N GLY A 76 16.11 6.88 -3.01
CA GLY A 76 17.06 7.94 -2.63
C GLY A 76 16.99 9.25 -3.43
N GLY A 77 16.09 9.37 -4.41
CA GLY A 77 15.90 10.57 -5.23
C GLY A 77 14.64 10.49 -6.10
N SER A 78 14.05 11.64 -6.47
CA SER A 78 12.79 11.68 -7.25
C SER A 78 12.91 11.05 -8.64
N SER A 79 14.08 11.12 -9.27
CA SER A 79 14.31 10.43 -10.56
C SER A 79 14.12 8.91 -10.47
N ARG A 80 14.31 8.33 -9.28
CA ARG A 80 14.16 6.90 -9.03
C ARG A 80 12.70 6.54 -8.82
N VAL A 81 11.94 7.37 -8.09
CA VAL A 81 10.47 7.28 -8.03
C VAL A 81 9.90 7.34 -9.44
N ASP A 82 10.27 8.36 -10.22
CA ASP A 82 9.82 8.51 -11.60
C ASP A 82 10.14 7.25 -12.44
N SER A 83 11.33 6.67 -12.26
CA SER A 83 11.76 5.48 -13.01
C SER A 83 11.02 4.21 -12.57
N THR A 84 10.78 4.02 -11.27
CA THR A 84 9.99 2.88 -10.75
C THR A 84 8.54 2.97 -11.20
N VAL A 85 7.91 4.15 -11.11
CA VAL A 85 6.54 4.36 -11.58
C VAL A 85 6.41 4.12 -13.09
N VAL A 86 7.38 4.58 -13.89
CA VAL A 86 7.35 4.34 -15.34
C VAL A 86 7.57 2.87 -15.70
N ASN A 87 8.31 2.12 -14.86
CA ASN A 87 8.62 0.73 -15.15
C ASN A 87 7.57 -0.26 -14.60
N HIS A 88 6.76 0.11 -13.61
CA HIS A 88 5.82 -0.81 -12.97
C HIS A 88 4.38 -0.32 -13.10
N ARG A 89 3.49 -1.14 -13.68
CA ARG A 89 2.14 -0.69 -14.08
C ARG A 89 1.17 -0.44 -12.92
N LEU A 90 1.39 -1.06 -11.77
CA LEU A 90 0.60 -0.85 -10.55
C LEU A 90 1.12 0.30 -9.68
N ALA A 91 2.19 0.98 -10.11
CA ALA A 91 2.90 1.89 -9.24
C ALA A 91 2.22 3.26 -9.12
N ILE A 92 2.02 3.67 -7.88
CA ILE A 92 1.65 5.03 -7.51
C ILE A 92 2.81 5.62 -6.72
N GLY A 93 3.28 6.79 -7.14
CA GLY A 93 4.37 7.49 -6.47
C GLY A 93 4.17 8.99 -6.48
N HIS A 94 5.09 9.70 -5.85
CA HIS A 94 5.00 11.15 -5.70
C HIS A 94 6.29 11.85 -6.20
N THR A 95 6.11 12.94 -6.97
CA THR A 95 7.22 13.70 -7.55
C THR A 95 6.85 15.17 -7.73
N GLY A 96 7.85 16.00 -8.01
CA GLY A 96 7.60 17.42 -8.34
C GLY A 96 6.92 17.55 -9.70
N ALA A 97 5.84 18.33 -9.78
CA ALA A 97 5.07 18.49 -11.00
C ALA A 97 5.89 19.04 -12.18
N GLU A 98 6.88 19.91 -11.90
CA GLU A 98 7.80 20.46 -12.90
C GLU A 98 8.63 19.39 -13.63
N ARG A 99 8.74 18.21 -13.03
CA ARG A 99 9.43 17.06 -13.62
C ARG A 99 8.62 16.42 -14.75
N GLY A 100 7.30 16.63 -14.79
CA GLY A 100 6.41 16.09 -15.83
C GLY A 100 6.78 16.57 -17.22
N GLU A 101 7.17 17.83 -17.33
CA GLU A 101 7.74 18.41 -18.53
C GLU A 101 9.24 18.16 -18.60
N SER A 102 10.02 18.57 -17.59
CA SER A 102 11.49 18.60 -17.69
C SER A 102 12.15 17.23 -17.80
N ASN A 103 11.54 16.17 -17.25
CA ASN A 103 11.97 14.78 -17.42
C ASN A 103 11.05 13.98 -18.35
N GLY A 104 10.03 14.64 -18.93
CA GLY A 104 9.16 14.09 -19.95
C GLY A 104 8.31 12.90 -19.50
N TRP A 105 8.05 12.72 -18.20
CA TRP A 105 7.20 11.60 -17.77
C TRP A 105 5.73 11.84 -18.12
N LEU A 106 5.25 13.08 -18.06
CA LEU A 106 3.89 13.45 -18.44
C LEU A 106 3.80 13.68 -19.95
N ILE A 107 4.56 14.67 -20.46
CA ILE A 107 4.51 15.06 -21.89
C ILE A 107 5.05 14.00 -22.84
N GLY A 108 5.78 13.01 -22.31
CA GLY A 108 6.29 11.86 -23.06
C GLY A 108 5.42 10.62 -22.94
N ASN A 109 4.22 10.72 -22.35
CA ASN A 109 3.27 9.63 -22.16
C ASN A 109 3.86 8.41 -21.44
N ARG A 110 4.69 8.67 -20.42
CA ARG A 110 5.39 7.61 -19.64
C ARG A 110 4.67 7.26 -18.34
N ALA A 111 3.99 8.23 -17.76
CA ALA A 111 3.17 8.10 -16.56
C ALA A 111 2.05 9.16 -16.58
N GLU A 112 1.02 8.96 -15.76
CA GLU A 112 -0.15 9.82 -15.66
C GLU A 112 -0.29 10.37 -14.24
N ILE A 113 -0.99 11.50 -14.07
CA ILE A 113 -1.28 12.13 -12.78
C ILE A 113 -2.68 11.74 -12.30
N LEU A 114 -2.78 11.37 -11.02
CA LEU A 114 -4.07 11.17 -10.36
C LEU A 114 -4.78 12.51 -10.14
N ALA A 115 -6.08 12.56 -10.42
CA ALA A 115 -6.89 13.64 -9.85
C ALA A 115 -7.26 13.25 -8.43
N VAL A 116 -7.08 14.17 -7.49
CA VAL A 116 -7.31 13.93 -6.07
C VAL A 116 -8.49 14.76 -5.60
N ARG A 117 -9.42 14.14 -4.86
CA ARG A 117 -10.44 14.87 -4.11
C ARG A 117 -9.92 15.07 -2.69
N SER A 118 -9.82 16.33 -2.25
CA SER A 118 -9.31 16.64 -0.90
C SER A 118 -10.39 16.44 0.18
N ASP A 119 -10.97 15.25 0.24
CA ASP A 119 -12.07 14.89 1.16
C ASP A 119 -11.71 15.09 2.64
N LEU A 120 -10.48 14.79 3.04
CA LEU A 120 -9.95 15.11 4.39
C LEU A 120 -9.89 16.61 4.71
N LYS A 121 -9.92 17.48 3.68
CA LYS A 121 -9.93 18.95 3.80
C LYS A 121 -11.30 19.55 3.43
N GLY A 122 -12.34 18.71 3.35
CA GLY A 122 -13.71 19.13 3.03
C GLY A 122 -14.00 19.34 1.54
N GLY A 123 -13.09 18.90 0.66
CA GLY A 123 -13.26 18.96 -0.79
C GLY A 123 -14.34 18.00 -1.30
N THR A 124 -15.01 18.39 -2.39
CA THR A 124 -16.11 17.61 -2.99
C THR A 124 -15.87 17.22 -4.45
N THR A 125 -14.78 17.72 -5.03
CA THR A 125 -14.44 17.51 -6.45
C THR A 125 -13.05 16.91 -6.62
N PHE A 126 -12.88 16.06 -7.63
CA PHE A 126 -11.57 15.58 -8.04
C PHE A 126 -10.88 16.61 -8.91
N VAL A 127 -9.65 16.97 -8.54
CA VAL A 127 -8.86 17.96 -9.26
C VAL A 127 -7.45 17.48 -9.57
N ARG A 128 -6.94 17.90 -10.72
CA ARG A 128 -5.54 17.68 -11.15
C ARG A 128 -4.71 18.92 -10.79
N PRO A 129 -3.38 18.81 -10.69
CA PRO A 129 -2.51 19.95 -10.35
C PRO A 129 -2.34 20.92 -11.53
N THR A 130 -3.42 21.52 -12.01
CA THR A 130 -3.37 22.61 -12.97
C THR A 130 -2.92 23.90 -12.29
N LEU A 131 -2.43 24.86 -13.06
CA LEU A 131 -2.00 26.16 -12.55
C LEU A 131 -3.10 26.82 -11.70
N ASP A 132 -4.34 26.81 -12.19
CA ASP A 132 -5.48 27.39 -11.47
C ASP A 132 -5.82 26.58 -10.22
N ALA A 133 -5.88 25.25 -10.29
CA ALA A 133 -6.25 24.43 -9.13
C ALA A 133 -5.26 24.57 -7.97
N VAL A 134 -3.98 24.81 -8.25
CA VAL A 134 -2.95 25.02 -7.22
C VAL A 134 -2.94 26.46 -6.71
N LEU A 135 -3.15 27.46 -7.57
CA LEU A 135 -3.22 28.87 -7.15
C LEU A 135 -4.49 29.19 -6.36
N ASP A 136 -5.64 28.71 -6.83
CA ASP A 136 -6.93 28.91 -6.17
C ASP A 136 -7.02 28.10 -4.88
N GLY A 137 -6.42 26.90 -4.83
CA GLY A 137 -6.37 26.07 -3.62
C GLY A 137 -7.74 25.88 -2.95
N GLY A 138 -7.73 25.83 -1.62
CA GLY A 138 -8.95 25.64 -0.82
C GLY A 138 -9.51 24.21 -0.94
N PRO A 139 -10.68 23.91 -0.36
CA PRO A 139 -11.20 22.54 -0.27
C PRO A 139 -11.33 21.82 -1.61
N ASP A 140 -11.77 22.53 -2.66
CA ASP A 140 -11.92 21.99 -4.03
C ASP A 140 -10.69 22.25 -4.93
N GLY A 141 -9.58 22.76 -4.37
CA GLY A 141 -8.31 22.93 -5.08
C GLY A 141 -7.37 21.75 -4.93
N TYR A 142 -6.23 21.81 -5.63
CA TYR A 142 -5.19 20.79 -5.53
C TYR A 142 -4.25 21.10 -4.35
N ASN A 143 -4.42 20.37 -3.25
CA ASN A 143 -3.85 20.72 -1.95
C ASN A 143 -2.62 19.90 -1.53
N ILE A 144 -2.08 19.10 -2.44
CA ILE A 144 -0.84 18.34 -2.21
C ILE A 144 0.32 19.21 -2.70
N THR A 145 0.74 20.14 -1.86
CA THR A 145 1.79 21.12 -2.16
C THR A 145 2.81 21.18 -1.03
N GLY A 146 4.02 21.62 -1.35
CA GLY A 146 5.09 21.79 -0.36
C GLY A 146 5.96 23.00 -0.67
N PRO A 147 6.39 23.76 0.35
CA PRO A 147 7.25 24.91 0.13
C PRO A 147 8.65 24.45 -0.30
N ALA A 148 9.20 25.14 -1.30
CA ALA A 148 10.64 25.12 -1.53
C ALA A 148 11.30 26.07 -0.52
N ALA A 149 12.26 25.56 0.26
CA ALA A 149 12.96 26.34 1.26
C ALA A 149 14.41 26.61 0.86
N ILE A 150 14.87 27.85 1.06
CA ILE A 150 16.28 28.21 1.02
C ILE A 150 16.77 28.34 2.45
N SER A 151 17.69 27.47 2.86
CA SER A 151 18.16 27.39 4.25
C SER A 151 19.65 27.67 4.36
N THR A 152 20.06 28.29 5.48
CA THR A 152 21.48 28.54 5.81
C THR A 152 21.81 28.23 7.27
N ILE A 153 23.09 27.94 7.49
CA ILE A 153 23.68 27.99 8.84
C ILE A 153 24.19 29.41 9.08
N GLY A 154 23.55 30.11 10.02
CA GLY A 154 23.73 31.55 10.23
C GLY A 154 22.67 32.37 9.49
N ASP A 155 22.50 33.62 9.92
CA ASP A 155 21.52 34.56 9.39
C ASP A 155 22.16 35.51 8.36
N PRO A 156 21.86 35.34 7.05
CA PRO A 156 22.39 36.16 5.96
C PRO A 156 22.22 37.67 6.16
N ARG A 157 21.18 38.11 6.88
CA ARG A 157 20.92 39.54 7.07
C ARG A 157 21.78 40.15 8.17
N SER A 158 22.38 39.35 9.06
CA SER A 158 23.26 39.84 10.13
C SER A 158 24.65 40.29 9.65
N ASP A 159 24.99 40.03 8.38
CA ASP A 159 26.21 40.51 7.75
C ASP A 159 26.19 42.04 7.48
N SER A 160 27.33 42.60 7.08
CA SER A 160 27.40 44.04 6.77
C SER A 160 26.64 44.41 5.49
N ALA A 161 26.12 45.64 5.41
CA ALA A 161 25.50 46.21 4.20
C ALA A 161 26.39 46.10 2.95
N ALA A 162 27.72 46.10 3.09
CA ALA A 162 28.66 45.99 1.97
C ALA A 162 28.60 44.65 1.21
N VAL A 163 28.08 43.60 1.86
CA VAL A 163 27.83 42.28 1.27
C VAL A 163 26.32 41.99 1.22
N GLY A 164 25.49 43.03 1.20
CA GLY A 164 24.04 42.90 1.10
C GLY A 164 23.34 42.49 2.39
N GLY A 165 23.98 42.56 3.56
CA GLY A 165 23.32 42.37 4.86
C GLY A 165 22.46 43.56 5.31
N TRP A 166 22.24 43.71 6.61
CA TRP A 166 21.40 44.76 7.19
C TRP A 166 21.98 46.16 6.99
N GLY A 167 21.10 47.13 6.74
CA GLY A 167 21.43 48.52 6.42
C GLY A 167 21.76 48.74 4.95
N TRP A 168 21.46 47.77 4.09
CA TRP A 168 21.59 47.90 2.64
C TRP A 168 20.41 48.70 2.06
N ASP A 169 19.21 48.46 2.59
CA ASP A 169 18.04 49.30 2.29
C ASP A 169 17.98 50.48 3.26
N SER A 170 17.61 51.65 2.73
CA SER A 170 17.29 52.86 3.47
C SER A 170 16.19 52.68 4.54
N SER A 171 15.34 51.66 4.41
CA SER A 171 14.32 51.31 5.42
C SER A 171 14.89 50.54 6.63
N GLU A 172 16.08 49.94 6.51
CA GLU A 172 16.73 49.16 7.56
C GLU A 172 17.52 50.09 8.51
N ILE A 173 16.79 50.79 9.39
CA ILE A 173 17.34 51.78 10.31
C ILE A 173 17.55 51.16 11.70
N GLY A 174 18.76 51.26 12.24
CA GLY A 174 19.09 50.83 13.61
C GLY A 174 19.88 49.51 13.67
N PRO A 175 20.08 48.93 14.88
CA PRO A 175 20.77 47.66 15.03
C PRO A 175 19.98 46.50 14.40
N TYR A 176 20.67 45.47 13.91
CA TYR A 176 20.03 44.29 13.32
C TYR A 176 19.10 43.60 14.36
N PRO A 177 17.82 43.36 14.03
CA PRO A 177 16.84 42.82 14.99
C PRO A 177 16.86 41.29 15.11
N GLY A 178 17.57 40.56 14.25
CA GLY A 178 17.56 39.10 14.19
C GLY A 178 18.73 38.41 14.90
N PRO A 179 18.84 37.07 14.76
CA PRO A 179 19.98 36.28 15.24
C PRO A 179 21.31 36.87 14.78
N VAL A 180 22.24 37.07 15.70
CA VAL A 180 23.44 37.88 15.45
C VAL A 180 24.57 37.14 14.73
N GLN A 181 24.39 35.85 14.41
CA GLN A 181 25.45 35.03 13.83
C GLN A 181 25.34 35.01 12.31
N PRO A 182 26.23 35.69 11.56
CA PRO A 182 26.23 35.64 10.11
C PRO A 182 26.71 34.28 9.60
N PRO A 183 26.37 33.91 8.35
CA PRO A 183 26.97 32.77 7.69
C PRO A 183 28.50 32.91 7.71
N ARG A 184 29.20 31.80 7.92
CA ARG A 184 30.67 31.80 7.96
C ARG A 184 31.32 32.35 6.68
N ASN A 185 30.63 32.22 5.54
CA ASN A 185 31.05 32.77 4.26
C ASN A 185 30.12 33.96 3.89
N PRO A 186 30.60 35.21 3.95
CA PRO A 186 29.76 36.39 3.71
C PRO A 186 29.25 36.52 2.27
N ASN A 187 29.85 35.79 1.30
CA ASN A 187 29.33 35.75 -0.07
C ASN A 187 27.97 35.02 -0.16
N VAL A 188 27.68 34.12 0.78
CA VAL A 188 26.36 33.47 0.89
C VAL A 188 25.30 34.53 1.20
N SER A 189 25.62 35.49 2.07
CA SER A 189 24.73 36.59 2.43
C SER A 189 24.37 37.46 1.23
N ALA A 190 25.37 37.83 0.42
CA ALA A 190 25.14 38.59 -0.81
C ALA A 190 24.22 37.85 -1.78
N TYR A 191 24.43 36.55 -1.96
CA TYR A 191 23.63 35.72 -2.86
C TYR A 191 22.17 35.60 -2.39
N LEU A 192 21.96 35.25 -1.12
CA LEU A 192 20.63 34.97 -0.59
C LEU A 192 19.80 36.22 -0.33
N ASN A 193 20.42 37.29 0.15
CA ASN A 193 19.72 38.56 0.33
C ASN A 193 19.35 39.17 -1.03
N ASN A 194 20.17 38.97 -2.08
CA ASN A 194 19.80 39.36 -3.44
C ASN A 194 18.56 38.60 -3.93
N ILE A 195 18.51 37.28 -3.77
CA ILE A 195 17.33 36.48 -4.14
C ILE A 195 16.11 36.93 -3.34
N THR A 196 16.17 36.93 -2.01
CA THR A 196 15.01 37.21 -1.15
C THR A 196 14.48 38.63 -1.30
N ARG A 197 15.35 39.64 -1.42
CA ARG A 197 14.92 41.03 -1.69
C ARG A 197 14.39 41.19 -3.10
N SER A 198 14.98 40.52 -4.09
CA SER A 198 14.46 40.52 -5.47
C SER A 198 13.06 39.88 -5.54
N THR A 199 12.83 38.77 -4.83
CA THR A 199 11.49 38.17 -4.70
C THR A 199 10.52 39.15 -4.07
N ALA A 200 10.88 39.80 -2.96
CA ALA A 200 10.00 40.79 -2.32
C ALA A 200 9.67 41.98 -3.25
N ALA A 201 10.66 42.48 -3.99
CA ALA A 201 10.46 43.55 -4.97
C ALA A 201 9.54 43.10 -6.13
N PHE A 202 9.73 41.88 -6.64
CA PHE A 202 8.89 41.32 -7.69
C PHE A 202 7.45 41.10 -7.21
N VAL A 203 7.25 40.54 -6.01
CA VAL A 203 5.92 40.41 -5.40
C VAL A 203 5.23 41.76 -5.30
N ALA A 204 5.95 42.82 -4.90
CA ALA A 204 5.35 44.15 -4.77
C ALA A 204 4.95 44.80 -6.10
N LEU A 205 5.70 44.54 -7.19
CA LEU A 205 5.48 45.14 -8.52
C LEU A 205 5.67 44.10 -9.66
N PRO A 206 4.82 43.07 -9.76
CA PRO A 206 5.01 41.97 -10.71
C PRO A 206 5.01 42.47 -12.16
N GLY A 207 5.97 42.02 -12.97
CA GLY A 207 6.06 42.36 -14.39
C GLY A 207 6.45 43.82 -14.70
N SER A 208 6.78 44.63 -13.70
CA SER A 208 7.23 46.02 -13.92
C SER A 208 8.68 46.07 -14.45
N ASP A 209 9.02 47.11 -15.23
CA ASP A 209 10.36 47.31 -15.82
C ASP A 209 11.50 47.17 -14.79
N ASP A 210 11.29 47.64 -13.55
CA ASP A 210 12.29 47.59 -12.46
C ASP A 210 12.47 46.18 -11.86
N THR A 211 11.59 45.25 -12.19
CA THR A 211 11.55 43.88 -11.66
C THR A 211 11.79 42.80 -12.72
N LEU A 212 11.92 43.18 -14.00
CA LEU A 212 12.29 42.29 -15.09
C LEU A 212 13.78 41.93 -15.06
N PHE A 213 14.10 40.73 -15.54
CA PHE A 213 15.42 40.11 -15.53
C PHE A 213 16.01 39.97 -14.13
N THR A 214 15.15 39.77 -13.14
CA THR A 214 15.55 39.63 -11.73
C THR A 214 15.36 38.19 -11.23
N PRO A 215 16.08 37.78 -10.16
CA PRO A 215 15.82 36.50 -9.50
C PRO A 215 14.35 36.29 -9.09
N GLY A 216 13.64 37.35 -8.71
CA GLY A 216 12.23 37.31 -8.35
C GLY A 216 11.33 36.92 -9.51
N GLU A 217 11.55 37.50 -10.69
CA GLU A 217 10.84 37.09 -11.92
C GLU A 217 11.14 35.64 -12.27
N PHE A 218 12.41 35.23 -12.22
CA PHE A 218 12.79 33.84 -12.47
C PHE A 218 12.03 32.88 -11.53
N LEU A 219 11.94 33.21 -10.24
CA LEU A 219 11.20 32.37 -9.30
C LEU A 219 9.69 32.38 -9.55
N ALA A 220 9.09 33.51 -9.92
CA ALA A 220 7.66 33.59 -10.28
C ALA A 220 7.32 32.87 -11.59
N THR A 221 8.30 32.66 -12.48
CA THR A 221 8.10 31.89 -13.72
C THR A 221 8.28 30.40 -13.54
N GLN A 222 9.20 29.98 -12.66
CA GLN A 222 9.50 28.56 -12.44
C GLN A 222 8.69 27.93 -11.30
N TYR A 223 8.27 28.73 -10.32
CA TYR A 223 7.57 28.28 -9.11
C TYR A 223 6.33 29.14 -8.87
N LEU A 224 5.46 28.65 -7.98
CA LEU A 224 4.37 29.44 -7.43
C LEU A 224 4.87 30.15 -6.17
N LEU A 225 5.03 31.47 -6.25
CA LEU A 225 5.35 32.27 -5.06
C LEU A 225 4.14 32.26 -4.12
N VAL A 226 4.37 32.02 -2.83
CA VAL A 226 3.30 31.85 -1.83
C VAL A 226 2.28 32.99 -1.83
N ALA A 227 2.73 34.24 -2.03
CA ALA A 227 1.85 35.42 -2.10
C ALA A 227 0.84 35.38 -3.27
N ALA A 228 1.00 34.48 -4.24
CA ALA A 228 0.08 34.32 -5.36
C ALA A 228 -1.05 33.30 -5.09
N ALA A 229 -0.92 32.47 -4.06
CA ALA A 229 -1.92 31.47 -3.72
C ALA A 229 -3.06 32.09 -2.91
N ASP A 230 -4.31 31.72 -3.19
CA ASP A 230 -5.50 32.21 -2.48
C ASP A 230 -5.58 31.62 -1.07
N PHE A 231 -5.08 30.39 -0.88
CA PHE A 231 -5.06 29.68 0.39
C PHE A 231 -3.66 29.20 0.73
N VAL A 232 -3.37 29.15 2.03
CA VAL A 232 -2.13 28.61 2.60
C VAL A 232 -2.46 27.72 3.79
N PRO A 233 -1.58 26.76 4.15
CA PRO A 233 -1.71 26.04 5.41
C PRO A 233 -1.72 26.99 6.61
N GLU A 234 -2.57 26.70 7.60
CA GLU A 234 -2.63 27.47 8.83
C GLU A 234 -1.28 27.44 9.58
N THR A 235 -0.91 28.58 10.16
CA THR A 235 0.28 28.67 11.00
C THR A 235 -0.08 28.34 12.45
N ASN A 236 0.57 27.32 13.02
CA ASN A 236 0.28 26.77 14.35
C ASN A 236 -1.17 26.23 14.46
N PRO A 237 -1.50 25.17 13.69
CA PRO A 237 -2.80 24.50 13.84
C PRO A 237 -2.98 23.97 15.26
N ASP A 238 -4.24 23.77 15.66
CA ASP A 238 -4.55 23.26 17.00
C ASP A 238 -4.01 21.83 17.19
N ALA A 239 -3.45 21.56 18.37
CA ALA A 239 -2.92 20.24 18.69
C ALA A 239 -4.08 19.24 18.81
N GLY A 240 -4.22 18.35 17.82
CA GLY A 240 -5.28 17.35 17.74
C GLY A 240 -6.04 17.31 16.42
N GLU A 241 -5.74 18.21 15.48
CA GLU A 241 -6.25 18.10 14.12
C GLU A 241 -5.44 17.08 13.32
N ASP A 242 -6.12 16.07 12.74
CA ASP A 242 -5.51 15.08 11.85
C ASP A 242 -4.90 15.70 10.58
N CYS A 243 -5.42 16.87 10.17
CA CYS A 243 -4.93 17.59 9.01
C CYS A 243 -4.73 19.07 9.29
N ILE A 244 -3.65 19.64 8.75
CA ILE A 244 -3.39 21.09 8.81
C ILE A 244 -4.46 21.81 7.96
N PRO A 245 -5.28 22.70 8.56
CA PRO A 245 -6.32 23.42 7.83
C PRO A 245 -5.74 24.36 6.77
N LEU A 246 -6.56 24.64 5.75
CA LEU A 246 -6.28 25.68 4.76
C LEU A 246 -7.02 26.96 5.13
N VAL A 247 -6.30 28.08 5.17
CA VAL A 247 -6.85 29.40 5.49
C VAL A 247 -6.62 30.36 4.33
N PRO A 248 -7.49 31.38 4.13
CA PRO A 248 -7.24 32.43 3.15
C PRO A 248 -5.88 33.08 3.39
N ASN A 249 -5.11 33.26 2.33
CA ASN A 249 -3.76 33.76 2.41
C ASN A 249 -3.74 35.24 2.84
N PRO A 250 -3.20 35.57 4.04
CA PRO A 250 -3.17 36.95 4.51
C PRO A 250 -2.24 37.85 3.67
N ASP A 251 -1.29 37.26 2.95
CA ASP A 251 -0.33 37.95 2.09
C ASP A 251 -0.69 37.86 0.60
N PHE A 252 -1.95 37.54 0.28
CA PHE A 252 -2.41 37.38 -1.09
C PHE A 252 -2.20 38.64 -1.95
N ASN A 253 -1.67 38.43 -3.15
CA ASN A 253 -1.40 39.46 -4.13
C ASN A 253 -1.97 39.07 -5.50
N GLN A 254 -3.12 39.65 -5.82
CA GLN A 254 -3.82 39.43 -7.08
C GLN A 254 -2.96 39.73 -8.32
N ALA A 255 -2.18 40.82 -8.30
CA ALA A 255 -1.36 41.19 -9.47
C ALA A 255 -0.27 40.15 -9.75
N LEU A 256 0.27 39.53 -8.69
CA LEU A 256 1.25 38.46 -8.84
C LEU A 256 0.61 37.19 -9.38
N GLN A 257 -0.57 36.82 -8.86
CA GLN A 257 -1.33 35.68 -9.37
C GLN A 257 -1.68 35.86 -10.85
N ASP A 258 -2.13 37.06 -11.25
CA ASP A 258 -2.44 37.40 -12.63
C ASP A 258 -1.20 37.29 -13.53
N PHE A 259 -0.03 37.76 -13.06
CA PHE A 259 1.23 37.58 -13.78
C PHE A 259 1.56 36.09 -13.97
N ILE A 260 1.45 35.29 -12.90
CA ILE A 260 1.75 33.86 -12.95
C ILE A 260 0.84 33.14 -13.95
N ARG A 261 -0.47 33.45 -13.95
CA ARG A 261 -1.43 32.86 -14.90
C ARG A 261 -1.16 33.23 -16.34
N ASN A 262 -0.87 34.49 -16.61
CA ASN A 262 -0.98 35.04 -17.96
C ASN A 262 0.37 35.25 -18.65
N GLU A 263 1.46 35.43 -17.91
CA GLU A 263 2.73 35.93 -18.45
C GLU A 263 3.91 34.99 -18.17
N SER A 264 3.79 34.12 -17.16
CA SER A 264 4.93 33.40 -16.62
C SER A 264 5.40 32.19 -17.44
N GLY A 265 4.50 31.60 -18.23
CA GLY A 265 4.76 30.35 -18.95
C GLY A 265 4.96 29.14 -18.01
N ASN A 266 4.39 29.17 -16.80
CA ASN A 266 4.54 28.10 -15.81
C ASN A 266 4.09 26.74 -16.37
N VAL A 267 4.87 25.69 -16.06
CA VAL A 267 4.66 24.31 -16.51
C VAL A 267 3.27 23.75 -16.17
N LEU A 268 2.66 24.17 -15.05
CA LEU A 268 1.33 23.72 -14.66
C LEU A 268 0.21 24.29 -15.56
N GLY A 269 0.54 25.25 -16.43
CA GLY A 269 -0.35 25.77 -17.47
C GLY A 269 -0.41 24.90 -18.73
N LEU A 270 0.38 23.83 -18.82
CA LEU A 270 0.35 22.91 -19.96
C LEU A 270 -0.96 22.08 -19.98
N PRO A 271 -1.56 21.83 -21.16
CA PRO A 271 -2.82 21.09 -21.29
C PRO A 271 -2.80 19.69 -20.66
N GLU A 272 -1.65 19.03 -20.64
CA GLU A 272 -1.46 17.68 -20.09
C GLU A 272 -1.73 17.62 -18.58
N PHE A 273 -1.59 18.74 -17.85
CA PHE A 273 -2.00 18.80 -16.45
C PHE A 273 -3.52 18.84 -16.28
N ALA A 274 -4.28 19.27 -17.29
CA ALA A 274 -5.73 19.45 -17.22
C ALA A 274 -6.54 18.24 -17.69
N SER A 275 -5.95 17.31 -18.44
CA SER A 275 -6.66 16.16 -19.01
C SER A 275 -5.86 14.87 -18.92
N TYR A 276 -6.57 13.75 -18.74
CA TYR A 276 -5.99 12.41 -18.90
C TYR A 276 -5.69 12.10 -20.36
N ASP A 277 -4.61 11.37 -20.61
CA ASP A 277 -4.37 10.73 -21.90
C ASP A 277 -4.71 9.24 -21.84
N THR A 278 -5.90 8.87 -22.32
CA THR A 278 -6.34 7.48 -22.40
C THR A 278 -6.10 6.85 -23.77
N SER A 279 -5.43 7.56 -24.69
CA SER A 279 -5.22 7.12 -26.07
C SER A 279 -3.96 6.27 -26.27
N HIS A 280 -3.17 6.10 -25.20
CA HIS A 280 -1.92 5.34 -25.20
C HIS A 280 -1.91 4.28 -24.08
N ALA A 281 -1.04 3.27 -24.23
CA ALA A 281 -0.82 2.21 -23.24
C ALA A 281 0.46 2.43 -22.39
N GLY A 282 1.08 3.60 -22.51
CA GLY A 282 2.40 3.89 -21.96
C GLY A 282 3.53 3.34 -22.83
N LEU A 283 4.72 3.21 -22.23
CA LEU A 283 5.92 2.71 -22.88
C LEU A 283 6.31 1.33 -22.33
N VAL A 284 7.05 0.57 -23.12
CA VAL A 284 7.64 -0.71 -22.71
C VAL A 284 8.59 -0.44 -21.52
N PRO A 285 8.37 -1.08 -20.36
CA PRO A 285 9.23 -0.94 -19.19
C PRO A 285 10.69 -1.30 -19.46
N ALA A 286 11.61 -0.85 -18.61
CA ALA A 286 12.98 -1.33 -18.61
C ALA A 286 13.18 -2.44 -17.57
N ARG A 287 13.76 -3.58 -17.99
CA ARG A 287 14.24 -4.64 -17.08
C ARG A 287 15.75 -4.54 -16.85
N THR A 288 16.24 -5.30 -15.87
CA THR A 288 17.67 -5.43 -15.59
C THR A 288 18.36 -6.23 -16.70
N ASP A 289 19.42 -5.67 -17.29
CA ASP A 289 20.20 -6.35 -18.34
C ASP A 289 21.19 -7.35 -17.71
N GLY A 290 21.55 -8.40 -18.46
CA GLY A 290 22.64 -9.30 -18.10
C GLY A 290 22.28 -10.36 -17.04
N VAL A 291 20.99 -10.53 -16.73
CA VAL A 291 20.49 -11.56 -15.80
C VAL A 291 20.20 -12.90 -16.48
N GLY A 292 20.28 -12.97 -17.81
CA GLY A 292 19.92 -14.15 -18.60
C GLY A 292 18.63 -13.94 -19.37
N ALA A 293 17.98 -15.02 -19.77
CA ALA A 293 16.67 -14.95 -20.42
C ALA A 293 15.57 -14.89 -19.36
N TYR A 294 14.66 -13.92 -19.48
CA TYR A 294 13.40 -13.88 -18.75
C TYR A 294 12.40 -14.91 -19.32
N THR A 295 11.26 -15.12 -18.66
CA THR A 295 10.23 -16.10 -19.04
C THR A 295 9.70 -15.91 -20.48
N ASP A 296 9.69 -14.68 -21.01
CA ASP A 296 9.32 -14.39 -22.41
C ASP A 296 10.39 -14.77 -23.44
N ASN A 297 11.55 -15.23 -22.98
CA ASN A 297 12.74 -15.42 -23.82
C ASN A 297 13.12 -14.16 -24.62
N GLY A 298 12.84 -12.99 -24.04
CA GLY A 298 13.28 -11.69 -24.54
C GLY A 298 14.79 -11.51 -24.28
N PRO A 299 15.56 -11.03 -25.26
CA PRO A 299 16.95 -10.62 -25.02
C PRO A 299 17.02 -9.31 -24.20
N ASP A 300 18.18 -9.03 -23.61
CA ASP A 300 18.49 -7.74 -22.95
C ASP A 300 18.03 -6.54 -23.80
N GLY A 301 17.32 -5.60 -23.18
CA GLY A 301 16.77 -4.43 -23.87
C GLY A 301 15.40 -4.62 -24.51
N PHE A 302 14.82 -5.82 -24.46
CA PHE A 302 13.56 -6.13 -25.12
C PHE A 302 12.59 -6.95 -24.27
N TYR A 303 11.31 -6.86 -24.64
CA TYR A 303 10.28 -7.84 -24.35
C TYR A 303 9.88 -8.57 -25.63
N ARG A 304 9.30 -9.77 -25.48
CA ARG A 304 8.69 -10.52 -26.58
C ARG A 304 7.17 -10.59 -26.40
N ASP A 305 6.42 -10.21 -27.43
CA ASP A 305 4.97 -10.42 -27.46
C ASP A 305 4.59 -11.85 -27.87
N GLN A 306 3.30 -12.18 -27.78
CA GLN A 306 2.81 -13.52 -28.13
C GLN A 306 2.79 -13.84 -29.63
N ALA A 307 3.00 -12.86 -30.51
CA ALA A 307 3.35 -13.09 -31.91
C ALA A 307 4.85 -13.40 -32.12
N GLY A 308 5.67 -13.25 -31.08
CA GLY A 308 7.12 -13.43 -31.12
C GLY A 308 7.90 -12.20 -31.56
N ASN A 309 7.26 -11.04 -31.73
CA ASN A 309 7.93 -9.79 -32.07
C ASN A 309 8.68 -9.23 -30.85
N LEU A 310 9.76 -8.50 -31.11
CA LEU A 310 10.56 -7.84 -30.08
C LEU A 310 10.16 -6.39 -29.93
N HIS A 311 9.95 -5.96 -28.68
CA HIS A 311 9.60 -4.59 -28.30
C HIS A 311 10.71 -4.01 -27.44
N ALA A 312 11.34 -2.92 -27.90
CA ALA A 312 12.47 -2.31 -27.20
C ALA A 312 11.99 -1.48 -26.01
N TYR A 313 12.79 -1.41 -24.95
CA TYR A 313 12.48 -0.54 -23.80
C TYR A 313 12.24 0.90 -24.25
N GLY A 314 11.19 1.52 -23.72
CA GLY A 314 10.80 2.89 -24.06
C GLY A 314 10.06 3.06 -25.39
N SER A 315 9.79 1.99 -26.17
CA SER A 315 8.86 2.09 -27.30
C SER A 315 7.41 2.11 -26.84
N ALA A 316 6.50 2.65 -27.66
CA ALA A 316 5.07 2.66 -27.34
C ALA A 316 4.51 1.23 -27.24
N LEU A 317 3.68 0.98 -26.23
CA LEU A 317 2.96 -0.28 -26.07
C LEU A 317 1.66 -0.29 -26.90
N ASN A 318 1.26 -1.50 -27.32
CA ASN A 318 -0.08 -1.73 -27.85
C ASN A 318 -1.12 -1.59 -26.74
N MET A 319 -2.33 -1.11 -27.08
CA MET A 319 -3.46 -0.97 -26.15
C MET A 319 -3.84 -2.26 -25.42
N ARG A 320 -3.53 -3.43 -25.99
CA ARG A 320 -3.69 -4.73 -25.31
C ARG A 320 -2.90 -4.81 -24.00
N ASN A 321 -1.83 -4.05 -23.84
CA ASN A 321 -0.98 -4.05 -22.65
C ASN A 321 -1.30 -2.90 -21.70
N ARG A 322 -2.45 -2.22 -21.84
CA ARG A 322 -2.75 -1.00 -21.09
C ARG A 322 -3.08 -1.27 -19.61
N ILE A 323 -3.77 -2.36 -19.30
CA ILE A 323 -4.22 -2.65 -17.94
C ILE A 323 -3.45 -3.88 -17.45
N ALA A 324 -2.82 -3.75 -16.29
CA ALA A 324 -2.18 -4.88 -15.64
C ALA A 324 -3.24 -5.78 -15.01
N GLY A 325 -3.15 -7.08 -15.25
CA GLY A 325 -4.11 -8.10 -14.84
C GLY A 325 -5.31 -8.30 -15.77
N ASP A 326 -5.41 -7.55 -16.87
CA ASP A 326 -6.42 -7.75 -17.94
C ASP A 326 -5.92 -8.86 -18.88
N PHE A 327 -6.07 -10.11 -18.48
CA PHE A 327 -5.63 -11.29 -19.22
C PHE A 327 -6.64 -11.71 -20.29
N ASP A 328 -7.93 -11.44 -20.11
CA ASP A 328 -8.94 -11.78 -21.14
C ASP A 328 -9.04 -10.72 -22.27
N GLY A 329 -8.51 -9.51 -22.04
CA GLY A 329 -8.45 -8.43 -23.02
C GLY A 329 -9.73 -7.61 -23.13
N ASP A 330 -10.62 -7.67 -22.14
CA ASP A 330 -11.89 -6.94 -22.14
C ASP A 330 -11.75 -5.45 -21.76
N GLY A 331 -10.56 -5.05 -21.30
CA GLY A 331 -10.26 -3.68 -20.89
C GLY A 331 -10.59 -3.37 -19.43
N ALA A 332 -10.73 -4.39 -18.58
CA ALA A 332 -10.83 -4.29 -17.14
C ALA A 332 -9.95 -5.37 -16.47
N ARG A 333 -9.64 -5.17 -15.19
CA ARG A 333 -9.13 -6.24 -14.33
C ARG A 333 -10.29 -6.71 -13.46
N THR A 334 -10.70 -7.95 -13.62
CA THR A 334 -11.86 -8.54 -12.94
C THR A 334 -11.60 -10.01 -12.60
N SER A 335 -12.53 -10.64 -11.89
CA SER A 335 -12.49 -12.08 -11.62
C SER A 335 -12.50 -12.95 -12.89
N ALA A 336 -12.96 -12.42 -14.03
CA ALA A 336 -13.00 -13.15 -15.29
C ALA A 336 -11.60 -13.42 -15.87
N ASP A 337 -10.58 -12.70 -15.40
CA ASP A 337 -9.21 -12.83 -15.88
C ASP A 337 -8.50 -14.12 -15.41
N ALA A 338 -9.02 -14.82 -14.39
CA ALA A 338 -8.35 -15.96 -13.76
C ALA A 338 -8.00 -17.08 -14.76
N ASP A 339 -8.96 -17.48 -15.62
CA ASP A 339 -8.78 -18.55 -16.61
C ASP A 339 -7.62 -18.23 -17.57
N ASP A 340 -7.61 -17.01 -18.09
CA ASP A 340 -6.61 -16.55 -19.06
C ASP A 340 -5.26 -16.24 -18.37
N MET A 341 -5.27 -15.80 -17.12
CA MET A 341 -4.07 -15.64 -16.31
C MET A 341 -3.37 -16.99 -16.07
N VAL A 342 -4.12 -18.03 -15.67
CA VAL A 342 -3.57 -19.38 -15.48
C VAL A 342 -3.14 -19.97 -16.83
N ALA A 343 -3.84 -19.70 -17.92
CA ALA A 343 -3.41 -20.09 -19.27
C ALA A 343 -2.09 -19.41 -19.67
N ALA A 344 -1.92 -18.12 -19.34
CA ALA A 344 -0.68 -17.37 -19.54
C ALA A 344 0.47 -17.95 -18.71
N TRP A 345 0.22 -18.34 -17.46
CA TRP A 345 1.22 -19.01 -16.61
C TRP A 345 1.62 -20.36 -17.20
N ARG A 346 0.65 -21.17 -17.67
CA ARG A 346 0.90 -22.46 -18.31
C ARG A 346 1.79 -22.31 -19.55
N ASP A 347 1.57 -21.29 -20.37
CA ASP A 347 2.42 -21.00 -21.55
C ASP A 347 3.90 -20.80 -21.15
N ARG A 348 4.17 -20.10 -20.04
CA ARG A 348 5.53 -19.92 -19.51
C ARG A 348 6.11 -21.16 -18.84
N ASN A 349 5.26 -22.10 -18.43
CA ASN A 349 5.64 -23.31 -17.69
C ASN A 349 5.49 -24.61 -18.52
N GLY A 350 5.59 -24.51 -19.85
CA GLY A 350 5.65 -25.66 -20.77
C GLY A 350 4.28 -26.25 -21.15
N GLY A 351 3.19 -25.58 -20.79
CA GLY A 351 1.83 -25.87 -21.20
C GLY A 351 1.49 -25.34 -22.61
N PRO A 352 0.19 -25.33 -22.97
CA PRO A 352 -0.28 -24.78 -24.23
C PRO A 352 0.00 -23.28 -24.37
N ALA A 353 0.19 -22.82 -25.60
CA ALA A 353 0.37 -21.40 -25.89
C ALA A 353 -0.88 -20.58 -25.50
N PHE A 354 -0.67 -19.45 -24.86
CA PHE A 354 -1.73 -18.49 -24.50
C PHE A 354 -2.39 -17.91 -25.76
N GLN A 355 -3.73 -17.68 -25.73
CA GLN A 355 -4.50 -17.36 -26.94
C GLN A 355 -5.24 -16.00 -26.90
N SER A 356 -5.30 -15.27 -25.77
CA SER A 356 -6.12 -14.04 -25.64
C SER A 356 -5.46 -12.77 -26.20
N GLY A 357 -4.78 -12.92 -27.34
CA GLY A 357 -4.23 -11.84 -28.16
C GLY A 357 -2.76 -12.04 -28.52
N THR A 358 -2.37 -11.65 -29.74
CA THR A 358 -0.98 -11.79 -30.20
C THR A 358 -0.08 -10.60 -29.82
N ASP A 359 -0.67 -9.43 -29.59
CA ASP A 359 0.05 -8.19 -29.27
C ASP A 359 0.30 -8.03 -27.76
N VAL A 360 -0.19 -8.97 -26.94
CA VAL A 360 0.02 -8.98 -25.50
C VAL A 360 1.44 -9.42 -25.18
N ILE A 361 2.01 -8.83 -24.14
CA ILE A 361 3.26 -9.21 -23.51
C ILE A 361 2.88 -9.61 -22.09
N ILE A 362 2.88 -10.91 -21.79
CA ILE A 362 2.46 -11.46 -20.49
C ILE A 362 3.20 -10.75 -19.35
N GLU A 363 4.51 -10.60 -19.46
CA GLU A 363 5.38 -10.00 -18.46
C GLU A 363 5.13 -8.49 -18.26
N VAL A 364 4.40 -7.82 -19.16
CA VAL A 364 4.03 -6.40 -18.97
C VAL A 364 2.69 -6.28 -18.24
N ILE A 365 1.76 -7.21 -18.47
CA ILE A 365 0.44 -7.19 -17.82
C ILE A 365 0.40 -8.02 -16.54
N GLY A 366 1.34 -8.94 -16.35
CA GLY A 366 1.31 -9.95 -15.30
C GLY A 366 2.46 -9.89 -14.29
N ASP A 367 3.57 -9.21 -14.58
CA ASP A 367 4.67 -9.04 -13.59
C ASP A 367 4.23 -8.03 -12.52
N PHE A 368 3.56 -8.53 -11.48
CA PHE A 368 3.03 -7.72 -10.38
C PHE A 368 4.04 -7.57 -9.24
N THR A 369 4.95 -8.53 -9.12
CA THR A 369 6.03 -8.52 -8.12
C THR A 369 7.20 -7.62 -8.54
N GLY A 370 7.31 -7.33 -9.84
CA GLY A 370 8.32 -6.48 -10.44
C GLY A 370 9.67 -7.17 -10.62
N ASP A 371 9.71 -8.50 -10.55
CA ASP A 371 10.94 -9.29 -10.65
C ASP A 371 11.41 -9.50 -12.12
N GLY A 372 10.62 -9.02 -13.08
CA GLY A 372 10.88 -9.06 -14.51
C GLY A 372 10.28 -10.27 -15.23
N ASN A 373 9.67 -11.21 -14.52
CA ASN A 373 9.04 -12.43 -15.05
C ASN A 373 7.55 -12.47 -14.71
N PHE A 374 6.85 -13.44 -15.29
CA PHE A 374 5.51 -13.83 -14.84
C PHE A 374 5.55 -15.27 -14.34
N MET A 375 5.42 -15.46 -13.03
CA MET A 375 5.57 -16.73 -12.33
C MET A 375 4.42 -16.97 -11.35
N ALA A 376 4.52 -18.04 -10.53
CA ALA A 376 3.48 -18.38 -9.56
C ALA A 376 3.29 -17.26 -8.50
N ASP A 377 4.37 -16.57 -8.13
CA ASP A 377 4.34 -15.45 -7.18
C ASP A 377 3.46 -14.29 -7.68
N ASP A 378 3.44 -14.04 -9.00
CA ASP A 378 2.54 -13.03 -9.58
C ASP A 378 1.08 -13.49 -9.57
N VAL A 379 0.82 -14.77 -9.86
CA VAL A 379 -0.53 -15.34 -9.74
C VAL A 379 -1.02 -15.24 -8.29
N ARG A 380 -0.13 -15.45 -7.32
CA ARG A 380 -0.42 -15.25 -5.89
C ARG A 380 -0.72 -13.79 -5.59
N TYR A 381 0.12 -12.86 -6.05
CA TYR A 381 -0.11 -11.42 -5.89
C TYR A 381 -1.50 -11.02 -6.40
N TRP A 382 -1.92 -11.57 -7.54
CA TRP A 382 -3.24 -11.28 -8.08
C TRP A 382 -4.37 -11.80 -7.17
N ALA A 383 -4.29 -13.05 -6.73
CA ALA A 383 -5.30 -13.67 -5.86
C ALA A 383 -5.40 -12.95 -4.51
N ASP A 384 -4.26 -12.56 -3.95
CA ASP A 384 -4.16 -11.96 -2.61
C ASP A 384 -4.45 -10.44 -2.60
N GLY A 385 -4.21 -9.74 -3.71
CA GLY A 385 -4.16 -8.28 -3.69
C GLY A 385 -4.89 -7.56 -4.81
N LEU A 386 -5.25 -8.24 -5.90
CA LEU A 386 -5.84 -7.59 -7.09
C LEU A 386 -7.22 -8.13 -7.46
N HIS A 387 -7.63 -9.24 -6.87
CA HIS A 387 -8.95 -9.82 -7.09
C HIS A 387 -10.02 -9.04 -6.33
N MET A 388 -10.72 -8.15 -7.05
CA MET A 388 -11.77 -7.31 -6.48
C MET A 388 -13.14 -7.97 -6.66
N SER A 389 -13.92 -8.06 -5.59
CA SER A 389 -15.31 -8.51 -5.64
C SER A 389 -16.20 -7.54 -6.43
N GLY A 390 -17.41 -7.96 -6.78
CA GLY A 390 -18.42 -7.09 -7.41
C GLY A 390 -18.81 -5.87 -6.55
N SER A 391 -18.45 -5.85 -5.25
CA SER A 391 -18.65 -4.71 -4.35
C SER A 391 -17.58 -3.63 -4.48
N GLY A 392 -16.42 -3.96 -5.08
CA GLY A 392 -15.27 -3.06 -5.20
C GLY A 392 -14.24 -3.17 -4.07
N SER A 393 -14.43 -4.08 -3.11
CA SER A 393 -13.45 -4.48 -2.10
C SER A 393 -12.70 -5.75 -2.50
N LEU A 394 -11.48 -5.90 -1.97
CA LEU A 394 -10.66 -7.10 -2.08
C LEU A 394 -11.44 -8.32 -1.59
N ASP A 395 -11.30 -9.44 -2.29
CA ASP A 395 -11.88 -10.72 -1.91
C ASP A 395 -10.85 -11.81 -2.21
N ARG A 396 -10.04 -12.11 -1.21
CA ARG A 396 -8.90 -13.03 -1.30
C ARG A 396 -9.39 -14.46 -1.50
N ALA A 397 -10.33 -14.92 -0.69
CA ALA A 397 -10.89 -16.27 -0.79
C ALA A 397 -11.42 -16.55 -2.19
N ALA A 398 -12.20 -15.62 -2.78
CA ALA A 398 -12.66 -15.79 -4.16
C ALA A 398 -11.51 -15.74 -5.19
N GLY A 399 -10.46 -14.98 -4.93
CA GLY A 399 -9.28 -14.91 -5.79
C GLY A 399 -8.50 -16.22 -5.84
N PHE A 400 -8.22 -16.81 -4.67
CA PHE A 400 -7.56 -18.12 -4.58
C PHE A 400 -8.42 -19.24 -5.16
N LEU A 401 -9.73 -19.25 -4.87
CA LEU A 401 -10.68 -20.19 -5.47
C LEU A 401 -10.68 -20.08 -7.01
N ALA A 402 -10.72 -18.86 -7.56
CA ALA A 402 -10.73 -18.65 -9.01
C ALA A 402 -9.44 -19.16 -9.69
N VAL A 403 -8.29 -19.01 -9.05
CA VAL A 403 -7.01 -19.55 -9.55
C VAL A 403 -7.03 -21.07 -9.59
N ASP A 404 -7.47 -21.72 -8.51
CA ASP A 404 -7.54 -23.19 -8.43
C ASP A 404 -8.59 -23.78 -9.38
N ASP A 405 -9.74 -23.12 -9.55
CA ASP A 405 -10.76 -23.51 -10.52
C ASP A 405 -10.22 -23.45 -11.96
N ALA A 406 -9.51 -22.38 -12.31
CA ALA A 406 -8.86 -22.20 -13.60
C ALA A 406 -7.71 -23.21 -13.83
N PHE A 407 -7.00 -23.57 -12.75
CA PHE A 407 -5.96 -24.58 -12.78
C PHE A 407 -6.51 -26.01 -12.82
N GLY A 408 -7.70 -26.24 -12.27
CA GLY A 408 -8.31 -27.55 -12.08
C GLY A 408 -7.70 -28.34 -10.93
N GLY A 409 -7.31 -27.67 -9.84
CA GLY A 409 -6.73 -28.25 -8.63
C GLY A 409 -5.86 -27.26 -7.87
N ASN A 410 -5.09 -27.75 -6.90
CA ASN A 410 -4.15 -26.99 -6.09
C ASN A 410 -3.02 -26.36 -6.94
N PHE A 411 -3.17 -25.08 -7.31
CA PHE A 411 -2.20 -24.35 -8.13
C PHE A 411 -0.89 -24.09 -7.39
N PHE A 412 -0.98 -23.68 -6.12
CA PHE A 412 0.17 -23.25 -5.32
C PHE A 412 0.95 -24.42 -4.71
N GLY A 413 0.40 -25.63 -4.74
CA GLY A 413 1.01 -26.82 -4.16
C GLY A 413 0.94 -26.85 -2.64
N THR A 414 0.00 -26.11 -2.04
CA THR A 414 -0.17 -25.97 -0.59
C THR A 414 -0.54 -27.31 0.06
N THR A 415 0.08 -27.64 1.17
CA THR A 415 -0.25 -28.80 1.99
C THR A 415 -0.86 -28.36 3.32
N LEU A 416 -1.72 -29.18 3.90
CA LEU A 416 -2.35 -28.88 5.17
C LEU A 416 -1.73 -29.75 6.27
N ALA A 417 -1.53 -29.20 7.47
CA ALA A 417 -1.09 -29.97 8.65
C ALA A 417 -2.09 -31.11 8.96
N ASN A 418 -3.38 -30.81 8.84
CA ASN A 418 -4.49 -31.76 8.88
C ASN A 418 -5.53 -31.45 7.80
N GLY A 419 -6.36 -32.44 7.45
CA GLY A 419 -7.45 -32.28 6.49
C GLY A 419 -7.10 -32.59 5.03
N THR A 420 -8.07 -32.32 4.15
CA THR A 420 -7.96 -32.53 2.70
C THR A 420 -8.05 -31.20 1.97
N TYR A 421 -7.03 -30.88 1.17
CA TYR A 421 -7.03 -29.67 0.35
C TYR A 421 -8.25 -29.60 -0.59
N ASP A 422 -9.04 -28.55 -0.45
CA ASP A 422 -10.09 -28.10 -1.34
C ASP A 422 -9.65 -26.82 -2.11
N HIS A 423 -10.38 -26.50 -3.18
CA HIS A 423 -10.02 -25.36 -4.04
C HIS A 423 -10.10 -24.05 -3.26
N GLY A 424 -9.01 -23.28 -3.27
CA GLY A 424 -8.92 -21.97 -2.62
C GLY A 424 -8.25 -21.99 -1.25
N ASP A 425 -7.98 -23.16 -0.65
CA ASP A 425 -7.41 -23.29 0.70
C ASP A 425 -6.03 -22.63 0.87
N SER A 426 -5.32 -22.39 -0.24
CA SER A 426 -4.07 -21.61 -0.26
C SER A 426 -4.24 -20.16 0.25
N VAL A 427 -5.47 -19.68 0.47
CA VAL A 427 -5.75 -18.38 1.12
C VAL A 427 -5.22 -18.33 2.56
N ALA A 428 -5.16 -19.47 3.25
CA ALA A 428 -4.76 -19.59 4.64
C ALA A 428 -3.25 -19.72 4.88
N ASP A 429 -2.46 -19.97 3.82
CA ASP A 429 -0.99 -20.05 3.87
C ASP A 429 -0.42 -18.62 3.88
N VAL A 430 -0.41 -17.97 5.03
CA VAL A 430 -0.12 -16.52 5.18
C VAL A 430 1.20 -16.26 5.91
N SER A 431 1.79 -17.30 6.50
CA SER A 431 2.96 -17.20 7.35
C SER A 431 4.08 -18.15 6.94
N ASN A 432 5.31 -17.67 7.12
CA ASN A 432 6.51 -18.44 6.86
C ASN A 432 7.50 -18.14 7.98
N PRO A 433 7.74 -19.07 8.91
CA PRO A 433 8.60 -18.85 10.06
C PRO A 433 10.07 -18.58 9.68
N ASP A 434 10.48 -19.00 8.48
CA ASP A 434 11.83 -18.83 7.95
C ASP A 434 12.00 -17.59 7.05
N ALA A 435 10.91 -16.89 6.70
CA ALA A 435 10.92 -15.74 5.80
C ALA A 435 10.48 -14.44 6.48
N VAL A 436 10.46 -13.37 5.67
CA VAL A 436 10.02 -12.05 6.14
C VAL A 436 8.59 -11.85 5.68
N ASN A 437 7.66 -11.87 6.63
CA ASN A 437 6.31 -11.36 6.39
C ASN A 437 6.40 -9.83 6.23
N ALA A 438 5.75 -9.31 5.20
CA ALA A 438 5.82 -7.90 4.86
C ALA A 438 4.43 -7.32 4.65
N ARG A 439 3.95 -6.64 5.70
CA ARG A 439 2.66 -5.95 5.72
C ARG A 439 2.52 -5.00 4.53
N GLY A 440 1.41 -5.15 3.81
CA GLY A 440 1.07 -4.30 2.68
C GLY A 440 2.04 -4.34 1.50
N TRP A 441 2.91 -5.36 1.44
CA TRP A 441 3.77 -5.66 0.30
C TRP A 441 3.21 -6.85 -0.50
N ASN A 442 3.99 -7.34 -1.48
CA ASN A 442 3.81 -8.63 -2.13
C ASN A 442 3.60 -9.74 -1.07
N PRO A 443 2.61 -10.64 -1.23
CA PRO A 443 2.39 -11.80 -0.36
C PRO A 443 3.56 -12.80 -0.43
N ILE A 444 4.69 -12.44 0.18
CA ILE A 444 5.91 -13.27 0.28
C ILE A 444 5.92 -14.12 1.56
N GLY A 445 4.86 -14.01 2.36
CA GLY A 445 4.74 -14.69 3.64
C GLY A 445 4.34 -16.15 3.55
N ALA A 446 3.96 -16.70 2.40
CA ALA A 446 3.62 -18.14 2.32
C ALA A 446 4.85 -19.04 2.41
N ASP A 447 4.65 -20.26 2.90
CA ASP A 447 5.64 -21.34 2.88
C ASP A 447 5.16 -22.64 2.22
N MET A 448 3.95 -22.63 1.64
CA MET A 448 3.27 -23.77 1.02
C MET A 448 2.69 -24.78 2.02
N VAL A 449 2.60 -24.43 3.31
CA VAL A 449 1.94 -25.23 4.34
C VAL A 449 0.88 -24.35 5.00
N VAL A 450 -0.26 -24.93 5.36
CA VAL A 450 -1.20 -24.34 6.33
C VAL A 450 -1.01 -25.10 7.64
N ASP A 451 -0.52 -24.43 8.66
CA ASP A 451 -0.26 -25.01 9.99
C ASP A 451 -0.45 -24.01 11.15
N ASP A 452 0.09 -24.32 12.32
CA ASP A 452 0.01 -23.49 13.53
C ASP A 452 0.63 -22.10 13.35
N HIS A 453 1.65 -21.95 12.49
CA HIS A 453 2.29 -20.66 12.24
C HIS A 453 1.37 -19.68 11.50
N ASP A 454 0.43 -20.19 10.70
CA ASP A 454 -0.57 -19.37 10.03
C ASP A 454 -1.62 -18.87 11.01
N ILE A 455 -2.07 -19.74 11.92
CA ILE A 455 -3.00 -19.37 12.99
C ILE A 455 -2.39 -18.27 13.86
N ASP A 456 -1.15 -18.47 14.33
CA ASP A 456 -0.41 -17.48 15.12
C ASP A 456 -0.26 -16.15 14.38
N TRP A 457 -0.03 -16.20 13.07
CA TRP A 457 0.10 -14.98 12.28
C TRP A 457 -1.22 -14.23 12.20
N VAL A 458 -2.34 -14.92 11.98
CA VAL A 458 -3.68 -14.31 12.00
C VAL A 458 -3.96 -13.69 13.37
N CYS A 459 -3.77 -14.44 14.47
CA CYS A 459 -3.91 -13.95 15.84
C CYS A 459 -3.11 -12.64 16.07
N SER A 460 -1.86 -12.60 15.62
CA SER A 460 -0.97 -11.44 15.81
C SER A 460 -1.33 -10.19 14.98
N ASN A 461 -2.29 -10.30 14.07
CA ASN A 461 -2.71 -9.23 13.16
C ASN A 461 -4.18 -8.82 13.33
N PHE A 462 -4.82 -9.12 14.46
CA PHE A 462 -6.19 -8.64 14.73
C PHE A 462 -6.31 -7.10 14.63
N GLY A 463 -7.35 -6.62 13.95
CA GLY A 463 -7.63 -5.19 13.78
C GLY A 463 -8.61 -4.86 12.64
N ASP A 464 -9.11 -3.63 12.60
CA ASP A 464 -10.03 -3.14 11.56
C ASP A 464 -9.27 -2.36 10.47
N TRP A 465 -9.28 -2.83 9.23
CA TRP A 465 -8.61 -2.17 8.12
C TRP A 465 -9.18 -0.77 7.80
N ASN A 466 -10.44 -0.50 8.18
CA ASN A 466 -11.03 0.82 8.00
C ASN A 466 -10.52 1.84 9.04
N ASP A 467 -9.96 1.38 10.17
CA ASP A 467 -9.22 2.24 11.10
C ASP A 467 -7.76 2.33 10.65
N LEU A 468 -7.33 3.53 10.25
CA LEU A 468 -5.95 3.75 9.81
C LEU A 468 -4.91 3.44 10.91
N GLY A 469 -5.28 3.55 12.19
CA GLY A 469 -4.42 3.21 13.32
C GLY A 469 -4.12 1.72 13.41
N ASP A 470 -5.13 0.89 13.14
CA ASP A 470 -4.99 -0.58 13.12
C ASP A 470 -4.38 -1.02 11.79
N ALA A 471 -4.82 -0.47 10.66
CA ALA A 471 -4.36 -0.83 9.32
C ALA A 471 -2.84 -0.67 9.11
N VAL A 472 -2.18 0.29 9.79
CA VAL A 472 -0.71 0.42 9.73
C VAL A 472 0.02 -0.66 10.55
N ALA A 473 -0.69 -1.38 11.40
CA ALA A 473 -0.18 -2.36 12.34
C ALA A 473 -0.57 -3.80 12.01
N ILE A 474 -1.44 -4.05 11.03
CA ILE A 474 -1.87 -5.40 10.65
C ILE A 474 -1.43 -5.77 9.24
N ASP A 475 -1.42 -7.07 8.93
CA ASP A 475 -1.31 -7.60 7.58
C ASP A 475 -2.69 -7.99 7.05
N LEU A 476 -3.20 -7.28 6.03
CA LEU A 476 -4.51 -7.61 5.44
C LEU A 476 -4.51 -8.97 4.74
N SER A 477 -3.36 -9.60 4.50
CA SER A 477 -3.33 -11.00 4.08
C SER A 477 -3.95 -11.95 5.12
N CYS A 478 -4.15 -11.51 6.36
CA CYS A 478 -4.84 -12.30 7.39
C CYS A 478 -6.37 -12.18 7.32
N ASP A 479 -6.93 -11.24 6.55
CA ASP A 479 -8.38 -11.20 6.28
C ASP A 479 -8.69 -12.28 5.24
N MET A 480 -9.31 -13.37 5.69
CA MET A 480 -9.63 -14.55 4.90
C MET A 480 -11.10 -14.59 4.52
N ASN A 481 -11.97 -13.92 5.28
CA ASN A 481 -13.41 -13.90 5.03
C ASN A 481 -13.87 -12.73 4.13
N GLY A 482 -13.00 -11.73 3.90
CA GLY A 482 -13.18 -10.62 2.96
C GLY A 482 -13.99 -9.45 3.51
N ASP A 483 -14.12 -9.31 4.83
CA ASP A 483 -14.87 -8.21 5.47
C ASP A 483 -14.01 -6.99 5.86
N LEU A 484 -12.70 -7.05 5.58
CA LEU A 484 -11.69 -6.04 5.90
C LEU A 484 -11.45 -5.87 7.42
N VAL A 485 -11.82 -6.86 8.22
CA VAL A 485 -11.44 -7.00 9.61
C VAL A 485 -10.62 -8.27 9.73
N VAL A 486 -9.53 -8.21 10.50
CA VAL A 486 -8.81 -9.42 10.89
C VAL A 486 -9.25 -9.72 12.32
N ASP A 487 -9.96 -10.82 12.53
CA ASP A 487 -10.43 -11.24 13.84
C ASP A 487 -10.58 -12.77 13.94
N THR A 488 -11.26 -13.25 14.99
CA THR A 488 -11.47 -14.68 15.22
C THR A 488 -12.24 -15.37 14.07
N ALA A 489 -13.04 -14.63 13.29
CA ALA A 489 -13.71 -15.20 12.12
C ALA A 489 -12.72 -15.60 11.01
N ASP A 490 -11.52 -15.02 10.98
CA ASP A 490 -10.46 -15.47 10.06
C ASP A 490 -9.74 -16.71 10.58
N VAL A 491 -9.57 -16.83 11.90
CA VAL A 491 -9.09 -18.07 12.54
C VAL A 491 -10.06 -19.21 12.24
N ASP A 492 -11.37 -18.97 12.33
CA ASP A 492 -12.40 -19.96 11.97
C ASP A 492 -12.23 -20.50 10.53
N VAL A 493 -11.77 -19.65 9.59
CA VAL A 493 -11.50 -20.07 8.21
C VAL A 493 -10.30 -21.02 8.17
N VAL A 494 -9.21 -20.71 8.88
CA VAL A 494 -8.03 -21.58 8.94
C VAL A 494 -8.39 -22.95 9.54
N LEU A 495 -9.12 -22.96 10.65
CA LEU A 495 -9.54 -24.20 11.32
C LEU A 495 -10.48 -25.04 10.44
N ALA A 496 -11.39 -24.39 9.71
CA ALA A 496 -12.25 -25.07 8.75
C ALA A 496 -11.45 -25.73 7.61
N ILE A 497 -10.42 -25.05 7.09
CA ILE A 497 -9.51 -25.59 6.06
C ILE A 497 -8.74 -26.79 6.61
N LEU A 498 -8.25 -26.69 7.85
CA LEU A 498 -7.53 -27.77 8.52
C LEU A 498 -8.43 -28.92 8.98
N GLU A 499 -9.74 -28.88 8.69
CA GLU A 499 -10.74 -29.84 9.16
C GLU A 499 -10.66 -30.09 10.69
N THR A 500 -10.41 -29.04 11.46
CA THR A 500 -10.28 -29.11 12.92
C THR A 500 -11.05 -28.00 13.64
N THR A 501 -10.93 -27.90 14.96
CA THR A 501 -11.63 -26.94 15.81
C THR A 501 -10.72 -26.35 16.87
N TYR A 502 -11.17 -25.28 17.54
CA TYR A 502 -10.50 -24.77 18.74
C TYR A 502 -10.26 -25.91 19.74
N GLY A 503 -9.07 -25.90 20.33
CA GLY A 503 -8.60 -26.92 21.26
C GLY A 503 -7.70 -27.98 20.63
N ASP A 504 -7.71 -28.20 19.31
CA ASP A 504 -6.75 -29.12 18.67
C ASP A 504 -5.40 -28.38 18.49
N VAL A 505 -4.68 -28.20 19.58
CA VAL A 505 -3.43 -27.42 19.62
C VAL A 505 -2.29 -28.15 18.93
N ASN A 506 -2.42 -29.47 18.74
CA ASN A 506 -1.42 -30.26 18.04
C ASN A 506 -1.73 -30.53 16.54
N LEU A 507 -2.92 -30.10 16.09
CA LEU A 507 -3.42 -30.20 14.73
C LEU A 507 -3.45 -31.65 14.20
N ASP A 508 -3.85 -32.63 15.02
CA ASP A 508 -4.04 -34.02 14.58
C ASP A 508 -5.48 -34.37 14.17
N GLY A 509 -6.37 -33.38 14.19
CA GLY A 509 -7.77 -33.46 13.80
C GLY A 509 -8.70 -33.88 14.93
N MET A 510 -8.21 -33.98 16.17
CA MET A 510 -9.02 -34.33 17.33
C MET A 510 -8.65 -33.40 18.50
N VAL A 511 -9.66 -32.97 19.25
CA VAL A 511 -9.45 -32.33 20.56
C VAL A 511 -9.47 -33.45 21.60
N ASP A 512 -8.31 -33.81 22.15
CA ASP A 512 -8.19 -34.90 23.12
C ASP A 512 -7.27 -34.61 24.31
N ALA A 513 -7.07 -35.61 25.18
CA ALA A 513 -6.24 -35.47 26.38
C ALA A 513 -4.77 -35.15 26.10
N THR A 514 -4.30 -35.29 24.85
CA THR A 514 -2.98 -34.89 24.38
C THR A 514 -2.90 -33.37 24.29
N ASP A 515 -3.95 -32.73 23.76
CA ASP A 515 -4.06 -31.28 23.64
C ASP A 515 -4.20 -30.62 25.01
N GLU A 516 -5.13 -31.13 25.84
CA GLU A 516 -5.31 -30.68 27.22
C GLU A 516 -3.98 -30.76 28.00
N ALA A 517 -3.20 -31.83 27.77
CA ALA A 517 -1.89 -31.99 28.40
C ALA A 517 -0.85 -30.96 27.92
N ILE A 518 -0.94 -30.46 26.68
CA ILE A 518 -0.08 -29.38 26.17
C ILE A 518 -0.45 -28.08 26.88
N VAL A 519 -1.74 -27.70 26.88
CA VAL A 519 -2.23 -26.47 27.51
C VAL A 519 -1.90 -26.45 29.00
N LEU A 520 -2.19 -27.54 29.73
CA LEU A 520 -1.84 -27.67 31.15
C LEU A 520 -0.33 -27.62 31.43
N ALA A 521 0.50 -28.11 30.49
CA ALA A 521 1.95 -28.06 30.65
C ALA A 521 2.51 -26.64 30.47
N ASN A 522 1.82 -25.82 29.68
CA ASN A 522 2.21 -24.46 29.34
C ASN A 522 1.44 -23.38 30.11
N GLN A 523 0.51 -23.74 31.02
CA GLN A 523 -0.24 -22.77 31.83
C GLN A 523 0.65 -21.70 32.49
N GLY A 524 0.29 -20.43 32.25
CA GLY A 524 1.02 -19.23 32.67
C GLY A 524 2.19 -18.84 31.76
N MET A 525 2.31 -19.45 30.59
CA MET A 525 3.21 -19.02 29.52
C MET A 525 2.70 -17.70 28.91
N THR A 526 3.63 -16.86 28.47
CA THR A 526 3.37 -15.57 27.83
C THR A 526 4.19 -15.52 26.55
N ASP A 527 3.75 -14.74 25.56
CA ASP A 527 4.29 -14.82 24.19
C ASP A 527 4.10 -16.25 23.62
N ALA A 528 2.95 -16.88 23.94
CA ALA A 528 2.56 -18.20 23.46
C ALA A 528 1.90 -18.10 22.07
N GLY A 529 1.80 -19.26 21.40
CA GLY A 529 1.01 -19.43 20.18
C GLY A 529 0.15 -20.69 20.26
N TRP A 530 -0.50 -21.04 19.16
CA TRP A 530 -1.46 -22.12 19.04
C TRP A 530 -0.92 -23.44 19.56
N ALA A 531 0.27 -23.85 19.09
CA ALA A 531 0.91 -25.10 19.50
C ALA A 531 1.39 -25.11 20.97
N ASP A 532 1.48 -23.94 21.61
CA ASP A 532 1.75 -23.83 23.04
C ASP A 532 0.45 -23.88 23.88
N GLY A 533 -0.72 -23.78 23.26
CA GLY A 533 -2.02 -23.85 23.91
C GLY A 533 -2.77 -22.53 24.07
N ASP A 534 -2.32 -21.46 23.40
CA ASP A 534 -3.07 -20.20 23.27
C ASP A 534 -4.12 -20.37 22.16
N THR A 535 -5.35 -20.64 22.57
CA THR A 535 -6.49 -20.95 21.70
C THR A 535 -7.41 -19.76 21.47
N ASP A 536 -7.30 -18.70 22.28
CA ASP A 536 -8.11 -17.49 22.15
C ASP A 536 -7.36 -16.28 21.55
N CYS A 537 -6.09 -16.49 21.17
CA CYS A 537 -5.20 -15.55 20.49
C CYS A 537 -4.79 -14.34 21.35
N ASP A 538 -4.81 -14.43 22.69
CA ASP A 538 -4.46 -13.30 23.55
C ASP A 538 -2.95 -13.19 23.88
N GLY A 539 -2.17 -14.21 23.53
CA GLY A 539 -0.72 -14.30 23.69
C GLY A 539 -0.27 -14.92 25.01
N ASP A 540 -1.19 -15.29 25.90
CA ASP A 540 -0.95 -15.98 27.15
C ASP A 540 -1.63 -17.38 27.12
N VAL A 541 -1.14 -18.33 27.94
CA VAL A 541 -1.84 -19.61 28.14
C VAL A 541 -2.44 -19.60 29.54
N ASP A 542 -3.75 -19.48 29.67
CA ASP A 542 -4.41 -19.37 30.97
C ASP A 542 -5.66 -20.25 31.16
N GLU A 543 -6.62 -19.80 31.97
CA GLU A 543 -7.86 -20.56 32.24
C GLU A 543 -8.87 -20.41 31.08
N ASP A 544 -8.80 -19.29 30.34
CA ASP A 544 -9.68 -19.04 29.20
C ASP A 544 -9.35 -20.04 28.07
N ASP A 545 -8.08 -20.39 27.83
CA ASP A 545 -7.69 -21.47 26.92
C ASP A 545 -8.14 -22.85 27.38
N LEU A 546 -7.99 -23.12 28.69
CA LEU A 546 -8.40 -24.40 29.24
C LEU A 546 -9.92 -24.61 29.13
N SER A 547 -10.68 -23.52 29.11
CA SER A 547 -12.14 -23.57 28.97
C SER A 547 -12.60 -24.13 27.61
N VAL A 548 -11.77 -24.03 26.56
CA VAL A 548 -12.02 -24.61 25.24
C VAL A 548 -12.08 -26.14 25.28
N PHE A 549 -11.37 -26.76 26.22
CA PHE A 549 -11.31 -28.21 26.40
C PHE A 549 -12.48 -28.77 27.19
N CYS A 550 -13.34 -27.92 27.73
CA CYS A 550 -14.48 -28.38 28.50
C CYS A 550 -15.67 -28.70 27.60
N GLN A 551 -15.53 -29.68 26.72
CA GLN A 551 -16.59 -30.12 25.80
C GLN A 551 -17.89 -30.49 26.56
N ALA A 552 -17.74 -31.00 27.78
CA ALA A 552 -18.85 -31.33 28.65
C ALA A 552 -19.60 -30.09 29.22
N ASP A 553 -19.08 -28.86 29.10
CA ASP A 553 -19.75 -27.60 29.46
C ASP A 553 -20.64 -27.12 28.31
N LEU A 554 -21.81 -27.75 28.21
CA LEU A 554 -22.76 -27.48 27.13
C LEU A 554 -23.49 -26.14 27.27
N ASN A 555 -23.33 -25.45 28.39
CA ASN A 555 -23.97 -24.16 28.62
C ASN A 555 -23.00 -22.97 28.58
N GLY A 556 -21.69 -23.25 28.52
CA GLY A 556 -20.61 -22.29 28.31
C GLY A 556 -20.43 -21.34 29.49
N ASP A 557 -20.78 -21.77 30.70
CA ASP A 557 -20.65 -20.96 31.93
C ASP A 557 -19.43 -21.33 32.78
N THR A 558 -18.54 -22.15 32.21
CA THR A 558 -17.28 -22.65 32.76
C THR A 558 -17.43 -23.46 34.04
N VAL A 559 -18.64 -23.97 34.30
CA VAL A 559 -18.96 -24.79 35.47
C VAL A 559 -19.67 -26.05 35.04
N LEU A 560 -18.95 -27.18 35.03
CA LEU A 560 -19.59 -28.49 34.89
C LEU A 560 -20.55 -28.75 36.04
N ASP A 561 -21.83 -28.64 35.74
CA ASP A 561 -22.89 -28.97 36.65
C ASP A 561 -24.07 -29.68 35.98
N ILE A 562 -25.18 -29.76 36.69
CA ILE A 562 -26.34 -30.49 36.18
C ILE A 562 -26.93 -29.84 34.93
N PHE A 563 -26.69 -28.55 34.68
CA PHE A 563 -27.19 -27.83 33.53
C PHE A 563 -26.55 -28.31 32.24
N ASP A 564 -25.31 -28.77 32.26
CA ASP A 564 -24.67 -29.34 31.08
C ASP A 564 -25.19 -30.72 30.75
N VAL A 565 -25.35 -31.56 31.78
CA VAL A 565 -26.01 -32.87 31.62
C VAL A 565 -27.43 -32.70 31.07
N LEU A 566 -28.15 -31.65 31.51
CA LEU A 566 -29.47 -31.33 30.97
C LEU A 566 -29.41 -30.78 29.54
N GLY A 567 -28.36 -30.04 29.19
CA GLY A 567 -28.06 -29.62 27.82
C GLY A 567 -27.87 -30.82 26.90
N PHE A 568 -27.00 -31.76 27.30
CA PHE A 568 -26.69 -32.97 26.55
C PHE A 568 -27.95 -33.81 26.32
N LEU A 569 -28.70 -34.09 27.40
CA LEU A 569 -29.95 -34.85 27.30
C LEU A 569 -30.98 -34.15 26.41
N GLY A 570 -30.98 -32.81 26.37
CA GLY A 570 -31.82 -32.03 25.47
C GLY A 570 -31.45 -32.23 23.99
N LEU A 571 -30.16 -32.19 23.66
CA LEU A 571 -29.63 -32.46 22.32
C LEU A 571 -29.89 -33.91 21.91
N PHE A 572 -29.62 -34.86 22.80
CA PHE A 572 -29.81 -36.30 22.58
C PHE A 572 -31.29 -36.65 22.32
N ASP A 573 -32.22 -36.13 23.12
CA ASP A 573 -33.66 -36.33 22.92
C ASP A 573 -34.17 -35.64 21.63
N ALA A 574 -33.53 -34.56 21.19
CA ALA A 574 -33.85 -33.87 19.94
C ALA A 574 -33.32 -34.58 18.69
N GLY A 575 -32.40 -35.55 18.86
CA GLY A 575 -31.70 -36.18 17.75
C GLY A 575 -30.71 -35.23 17.07
N ASP A 576 -30.15 -34.27 17.82
CA ASP A 576 -29.19 -33.30 17.32
C ASP A 576 -27.83 -33.95 17.09
N ALA A 577 -27.13 -33.57 16.02
CA ALA A 577 -25.80 -34.10 15.71
C ALA A 577 -24.77 -33.72 16.78
N ALA A 578 -24.98 -32.63 17.52
CA ALA A 578 -24.13 -32.24 18.64
C ALA A 578 -24.19 -33.23 19.83
N ALA A 579 -25.12 -34.19 19.84
CA ALA A 579 -25.16 -35.24 20.86
C ALA A 579 -24.45 -36.54 20.42
N ASP A 580 -23.88 -36.60 19.21
CA ASP A 580 -23.09 -37.72 18.68
C ASP A 580 -21.66 -37.63 19.23
N TRP A 581 -21.54 -37.86 20.54
CA TRP A 581 -20.36 -37.55 21.33
C TRP A 581 -19.14 -38.41 20.98
N ASN A 582 -19.35 -39.59 20.40
CA ASN A 582 -18.26 -40.45 19.92
C ASN A 582 -18.01 -40.34 18.39
N GLY A 583 -18.76 -39.48 17.70
CA GLY A 583 -18.62 -39.17 16.28
C GLY A 583 -18.92 -40.32 15.32
N ASP A 584 -19.68 -41.34 15.73
CA ASP A 584 -19.95 -42.53 14.91
C ASP A 584 -21.18 -42.39 14.00
N THR A 585 -21.83 -41.23 14.02
CA THR A 585 -23.07 -40.86 13.28
C THR A 585 -24.32 -41.57 13.78
N VAL A 586 -24.26 -42.27 14.91
CA VAL A 586 -25.36 -43.02 15.51
C VAL A 586 -25.57 -42.63 16.97
N LEU A 587 -26.52 -41.73 17.19
CA LEU A 587 -26.99 -41.38 18.54
C LEU A 587 -27.52 -42.62 19.30
N ASP A 588 -26.72 -43.14 20.22
CA ASP A 588 -27.05 -44.26 21.07
C ASP A 588 -26.46 -44.13 22.49
N ILE A 589 -26.45 -45.24 23.25
CA ILE A 589 -26.01 -45.20 24.65
C ILE A 589 -24.50 -44.94 24.78
N PHE A 590 -23.73 -45.16 23.72
CA PHE A 590 -22.29 -44.94 23.75
C PHE A 590 -21.97 -43.45 23.78
N ASP A 591 -22.73 -42.58 23.12
CA ASP A 591 -22.57 -41.11 23.25
C ASP A 591 -22.83 -40.63 24.67
N VAL A 592 -23.88 -41.16 25.31
CA VAL A 592 -24.21 -40.83 26.71
C VAL A 592 -23.08 -41.24 27.64
N LEU A 593 -22.42 -42.37 27.35
CA LEU A 593 -21.31 -42.87 28.18
C LEU A 593 -20.02 -42.10 27.95
N GLU A 594 -19.77 -41.62 26.72
CA GLU A 594 -18.65 -40.75 26.36
C GLU A 594 -18.83 -39.39 27.06
N PHE A 595 -19.97 -38.71 26.87
CA PHE A 595 -20.29 -37.44 27.52
C PHE A 595 -20.17 -37.52 29.04
N LEU A 596 -20.73 -38.57 29.67
CA LEU A 596 -20.60 -38.74 31.11
C LEU A 596 -19.17 -39.07 31.55
N GLY A 597 -18.37 -39.66 30.66
CA GLY A 597 -16.93 -39.86 30.86
C GLY A 597 -16.21 -38.53 30.95
N ASP A 598 -16.45 -37.63 30.00
CA ASP A 598 -15.86 -36.29 29.96
C ASP A 598 -16.38 -35.42 31.10
N PHE A 599 -17.68 -35.45 31.38
CA PHE A 599 -18.30 -34.75 32.51
C PHE A 599 -17.74 -35.18 33.87
N ASP A 600 -17.50 -36.48 34.09
CA ASP A 600 -16.87 -36.97 35.33
C ASP A 600 -15.35 -36.71 35.36
N ALA A 601 -14.69 -36.54 34.20
CA ALA A 601 -13.28 -36.19 34.11
C ALA A 601 -13.02 -34.74 34.54
N GLY A 602 -13.97 -33.84 34.26
CA GLY A 602 -13.88 -32.42 34.59
C GLY A 602 -13.62 -31.54 33.35
N CYS A 603 -13.61 -30.23 33.57
CA CYS A 603 -12.60 -29.37 32.96
C CYS A 603 -11.39 -29.41 33.92
#